data_AF-A0AAV3AJS7-F1
#
_entry.id   AF-A0AAV3AJS7-F1
#
_cell.length_a   1.000
_cell.length_b   1.000
_cell.length_c   1.000
_cell.angle_alpha   90.00
_cell.angle_beta   90.00
_cell.angle_gamma   90.00
#
_symmetry.space_group_name_H-M   'P 1'
#
loop_
_entity.id
_entity.type
_entity.pdbx_description
1 polymer ?
#
loop_
_entity_poly.entity_id
_entity_poly.type
_entity_poly.pdbx_seq_one_letter_code
_entity_poly.pdbx_strand_id
1 'polypeptide(L)'
;MGLSDSEKSAVASLWEKIAPQSNKLGAESMERLFQNNPETKSFFSRFDITPGSQDLQTHGGKIFGAIGEATQNLDSLKKHQDLHTNKLKLSPDHMKLLSVAIQEVLAVHFGGEFNQAAWDKFLSEVGAILTSS
;
A
#
# COMPACT_ATOMS: atom_id res chain seq x y z
N MET A 1 -15.08 -2.40 10.69
CA MET A 1 -14.88 -1.53 11.89
C MET A 1 -13.72 -0.63 11.56
N GLY A 2 -13.83 0.68 11.81
CA GLY A 2 -12.70 1.59 11.55
C GLY A 2 -11.54 1.36 12.52
N LEU A 3 -10.38 1.95 12.25
CA LEU A 3 -9.22 1.86 13.14
C LEU A 3 -9.55 2.47 14.52
N SER A 4 -9.09 1.83 15.59
CA SER A 4 -9.05 2.44 16.93
C SER A 4 -8.01 3.56 17.00
N ASP A 5 -8.04 4.39 18.05
CA ASP A 5 -7.04 5.47 18.22
C ASP A 5 -5.62 4.92 18.39
N SER A 6 -5.46 3.77 19.04
CA SER A 6 -4.15 3.10 19.13
C SER A 6 -3.67 2.57 17.78
N GLU A 7 -4.56 2.04 16.95
CA GLU A 7 -4.24 1.59 15.59
C GLU A 7 -3.87 2.75 14.68
N LYS A 8 -4.60 3.88 14.77
CA LYS A 8 -4.27 5.11 14.05
C LYS A 8 -2.88 5.61 14.43
N SER A 9 -2.59 5.67 15.73
CA SER A 9 -1.28 6.10 16.24
C SER A 9 -0.16 5.18 15.75
N ALA A 10 -0.38 3.86 15.72
CA ALA A 10 0.60 2.90 15.22
C ALA A 10 0.87 3.06 13.72
N VAL A 11 -0.17 3.27 12.91
CA VAL A 11 -0.05 3.52 11.46
C VAL A 11 0.70 4.83 11.21
N ALA A 12 0.29 5.92 11.87
CA ALA A 12 0.92 7.23 11.70
C ALA A 12 2.40 7.22 12.12
N SER A 13 2.72 6.63 13.26
CA SER A 13 4.10 6.57 13.78
C SER A 13 5.02 5.76 12.85
N LEU A 14 4.51 4.64 12.31
CA LEU A 14 5.30 3.86 11.36
C LEU A 14 5.45 4.58 10.02
N TRP A 15 4.40 5.28 9.58
CA TRP A 15 4.44 6.05 8.33
C TRP A 15 5.53 7.12 8.31
N GLU A 16 5.79 7.80 9.43
CA GLU A 16 6.88 8.78 9.54
C GLU A 16 8.26 8.19 9.17
N LYS A 17 8.45 6.88 9.41
CA LYS A 17 9.68 6.14 9.07
C LYS A 17 9.68 5.61 7.64
N ILE A 18 8.49 5.35 7.09
CA ILE A 18 8.31 4.89 5.71
C ILE A 18 8.46 6.06 4.73
N ALA A 19 7.94 7.24 5.05
CA ALA A 19 7.82 8.38 4.14
C ALA A 19 9.14 8.79 3.46
N PRO A 20 10.30 8.85 4.14
CA PRO A 20 11.58 9.20 3.50
C PRO A 20 12.09 8.19 2.47
N GLN A 21 11.54 6.97 2.46
CA GLN A 21 11.97 5.84 1.63
C GLN A 21 10.81 5.21 0.84
N SER A 22 9.72 5.96 0.68
CA SER A 22 8.47 5.50 0.05
C SER A 22 8.66 4.91 -1.34
N ASN A 23 9.48 5.53 -2.20
CA ASN A 23 9.77 5.02 -3.54
C ASN A 23 10.47 3.67 -3.51
N LYS A 24 11.45 3.50 -2.60
CA LYS A 24 12.23 2.28 -2.47
C LYS A 24 11.37 1.13 -1.93
N LEU A 25 10.67 1.36 -0.82
CA LEU A 25 9.80 0.34 -0.24
C LEU A 25 8.60 0.02 -1.14
N GLY A 26 8.11 1.00 -1.90
CA GLY A 26 7.11 0.80 -2.94
C GLY A 26 7.58 -0.10 -4.06
N ALA A 27 8.79 0.12 -4.59
CA ALA A 27 9.39 -0.75 -5.59
C ALA A 27 9.56 -2.18 -5.05
N GLU A 28 10.12 -2.32 -3.85
CA GLU A 28 10.34 -3.62 -3.20
C GLU A 28 9.02 -4.37 -2.98
N SER A 29 7.95 -3.65 -2.63
CA SER A 29 6.61 -4.24 -2.49
C SER A 29 6.09 -4.78 -3.83
N MET A 30 6.36 -4.11 -4.95
CA MET A 30 6.02 -4.61 -6.28
C MET A 30 6.88 -5.81 -6.68
N GLU A 31 8.17 -5.78 -6.39
CA GLU A 31 9.07 -6.93 -6.63
C GLU A 31 8.57 -8.16 -5.87
N ARG A 32 8.20 -7.99 -4.59
CA ARG A 32 7.64 -9.03 -3.74
C ARG A 32 6.31 -9.55 -4.27
N LEU A 33 5.42 -8.66 -4.74
CA LEU A 33 4.18 -9.03 -5.41
C LEU A 33 4.46 -9.96 -6.61
N PHE A 34 5.41 -9.59 -7.47
CA PHE A 34 5.75 -10.36 -8.67
C PHE A 34 6.45 -11.69 -8.38
N GLN A 35 7.19 -11.78 -7.29
CA GLN A 35 7.83 -13.01 -6.84
C GLN A 35 6.78 -14.01 -6.30
N ASN A 36 5.87 -13.53 -5.46
CA ASN A 36 4.86 -14.36 -4.81
C ASN A 36 3.68 -14.68 -5.74
N ASN A 37 3.39 -13.80 -6.71
CA ASN A 37 2.21 -13.88 -7.60
C ASN A 37 2.62 -13.58 -9.06
N PRO A 38 3.36 -14.48 -9.74
CA PRO A 38 3.94 -14.21 -11.06
C PRO A 38 2.94 -13.80 -12.15
N GLU A 39 1.68 -14.22 -12.05
CA GLU A 39 0.60 -13.86 -12.97
C GLU A 39 0.34 -12.35 -13.03
N THR A 40 0.64 -11.63 -11.94
CA THR A 40 0.45 -10.18 -11.86
C THR A 40 1.42 -9.40 -12.75
N LYS A 41 2.54 -10.00 -13.17
CA LYS A 41 3.50 -9.37 -14.10
C LYS A 41 2.87 -8.98 -15.43
N SER A 42 1.85 -9.72 -15.87
CA SER A 42 1.16 -9.47 -17.15
C SER A 42 0.50 -8.09 -17.21
N PHE A 43 0.11 -7.52 -16.07
CA PHE A 43 -0.46 -6.18 -15.97
C PHE A 43 0.57 -5.05 -16.19
N PHE A 44 1.87 -5.38 -16.10
CA PHE A 44 2.99 -4.43 -16.17
C PHE A 44 3.88 -4.69 -17.39
N SER A 45 3.32 -5.21 -18.49
CA SER A 45 4.06 -5.57 -19.71
C SER A 45 4.89 -4.45 -20.37
N ARG A 46 4.63 -3.18 -20.01
CA ARG A 46 5.36 -2.01 -20.50
C ARG A 46 6.43 -1.49 -19.53
N PHE A 47 6.54 -2.10 -18.35
CA PHE A 47 7.45 -1.65 -17.31
C PHE A 47 8.72 -2.48 -17.37
N ASP A 48 9.86 -1.86 -17.11
CA ASP A 48 11.02 -2.57 -16.65
C ASP A 48 10.74 -3.11 -15.23
N ILE A 49 10.52 -4.42 -15.12
CA ILE A 49 10.23 -5.09 -13.84
C ILE A 49 11.48 -5.74 -13.21
N THR A 50 12.68 -5.36 -13.65
CA THR A 50 13.92 -5.80 -13.01
C THR A 50 14.08 -5.16 -11.62
N PRO A 51 14.73 -5.84 -10.66
CA PRO A 51 14.93 -5.30 -9.33
C PRO A 51 15.62 -3.92 -9.35
N GLY A 52 15.05 -2.95 -8.65
CA GLY A 52 15.58 -1.59 -8.55
C GLY A 52 15.34 -0.69 -9.77
N SER A 53 14.56 -1.12 -10.77
CA SER A 53 14.28 -0.30 -11.96
C SER A 53 13.61 1.04 -11.61
N GLN A 54 13.83 2.05 -12.46
CA GLN A 54 13.20 3.37 -12.28
C GLN A 54 11.67 3.30 -12.43
N ASP A 55 11.17 2.39 -13.26
CA ASP A 55 9.74 2.18 -13.45
C ASP A 55 9.07 1.69 -12.16
N LEU A 56 9.67 0.72 -11.47
CA LEU A 56 9.16 0.23 -10.19
C LEU A 56 9.29 1.27 -9.09
N GLN A 57 10.40 2.00 -9.01
CA GLN A 57 10.54 3.10 -8.03
C GLN A 57 9.50 4.20 -8.23
N THR A 58 9.24 4.57 -9.49
CA THR A 58 8.27 5.61 -9.81
C THR A 58 6.84 5.16 -9.54
N HIS A 59 6.49 3.93 -9.92
CA HIS A 59 5.13 3.43 -9.74
C HIS A 59 4.84 3.03 -8.30
N GLY A 60 5.76 2.30 -7.66
CA GLY A 60 5.68 1.96 -6.25
C GLY A 60 5.63 3.20 -5.36
N GLY A 61 6.40 4.24 -5.71
CA GLY A 61 6.35 5.55 -5.07
C GLY A 61 4.97 6.21 -5.12
N LYS A 62 4.25 6.11 -6.25
CA LYS A 62 2.87 6.60 -6.35
C LYS A 62 1.91 5.83 -5.44
N ILE A 63 2.06 4.51 -5.36
CA ILE A 63 1.25 3.66 -4.46
C ILE A 63 1.48 4.09 -3.00
N PHE A 64 2.74 4.21 -2.60
CA PHE A 64 3.08 4.63 -1.24
C PHE A 64 2.68 6.10 -0.98
N GLY A 65 2.74 6.98 -1.98
CA GLY A 65 2.22 8.34 -1.89
C GLY A 65 0.74 8.37 -1.53
N ALA A 66 -0.08 7.58 -2.22
CA ALA A 66 -1.51 7.45 -1.92
C ALA A 66 -1.77 6.86 -0.52
N ILE A 67 -0.95 5.89 -0.09
CA ILE A 67 -0.98 5.37 1.29
C ILE A 67 -0.67 6.51 2.28
N GLY A 68 0.34 7.32 2.01
CA GLY A 68 0.70 8.46 2.84
C GLY A 68 -0.40 9.50 2.97
N GLU A 69 -1.05 9.87 1.86
CA GLU A 69 -2.23 10.73 1.88
C GLU A 69 -3.34 10.14 2.75
N ALA A 70 -3.57 8.82 2.69
CA ALA A 70 -4.54 8.14 3.54
C ALA A 70 -4.15 8.19 5.03
N THR A 71 -2.85 8.12 5.38
CA THR A 71 -2.41 8.26 6.78
C THR A 71 -2.65 9.66 7.38
N GLN A 72 -2.74 10.70 6.53
CA GLN A 72 -3.09 12.05 6.98
C GLN A 72 -4.60 12.24 7.22
N ASN A 73 -5.41 11.27 6.76
CA ASN A 73 -6.86 11.37 6.71
C ASN A 73 -7.57 10.21 7.44
N LEU A 74 -6.91 9.58 8.42
CA LEU A 74 -7.36 8.36 9.12
C LEU A 74 -8.80 8.43 9.68
N ASP A 75 -9.24 9.59 10.18
CA ASP A 75 -10.60 9.78 10.71
C ASP A 75 -11.68 9.89 9.61
N SER A 76 -11.25 10.14 8.38
CA SER A 76 -12.11 10.44 7.24
C SER A 76 -11.96 9.44 6.08
N LEU A 77 -11.22 8.33 6.27
CA LEU A 77 -11.07 7.28 5.26
C LEU A 77 -12.43 6.81 4.71
N LYS A 78 -13.42 6.65 5.59
CA LYS A 78 -14.79 6.28 5.19
C LYS A 78 -15.53 7.37 4.43
N LYS A 79 -15.25 8.66 4.70
CA LYS A 79 -15.87 9.78 3.99
C LYS A 79 -15.33 9.94 2.56
N HIS A 80 -14.13 9.43 2.29
CA HIS A 80 -13.52 9.44 0.96
C HIS A 80 -13.99 8.28 0.06
N GLN A 81 -14.71 7.29 0.58
CA GLN A 81 -15.37 6.26 -0.24
C GLN A 81 -16.39 6.86 -1.22
N ASP A 82 -16.96 8.03 -0.88
CA ASP A 82 -17.93 8.75 -1.71
C ASP A 82 -17.28 9.70 -2.76
N LEU A 83 -15.96 9.89 -2.73
CA LEU A 83 -15.25 10.74 -3.70
C LEU A 83 -14.87 9.93 -4.94
N HIS A 84 -15.77 9.96 -5.92
CA HIS A 84 -15.75 9.28 -7.22
C HIS A 84 -14.54 9.57 -8.16
N THR A 85 -13.44 10.17 -7.70
CA THR A 85 -12.59 10.96 -8.61
C THR A 85 -11.34 10.30 -9.17
N ASN A 86 -10.85 9.14 -8.72
CA ASN A 86 -9.71 8.48 -9.38
C ASN A 86 -9.66 6.97 -9.12
N LYS A 87 -10.52 6.22 -9.83
CA LYS A 87 -10.53 4.75 -9.77
C LYS A 87 -9.29 4.17 -10.45
N LEU A 88 -8.36 3.61 -9.67
CA LEU A 88 -7.47 2.57 -10.20
C LEU A 88 -8.36 1.37 -10.55
N LYS A 89 -8.25 0.81 -11.76
CA LYS A 89 -9.00 -0.39 -12.19
C LYS A 89 -8.46 -1.68 -11.53
N LEU A 90 -8.18 -1.60 -10.23
CA LEU A 90 -7.67 -2.73 -9.46
C LEU A 90 -8.87 -3.54 -8.98
N SER A 91 -8.86 -4.86 -9.20
CA SER A 91 -9.86 -5.72 -8.57
C SER A 91 -9.59 -5.82 -7.06
N PRO A 92 -10.61 -6.11 -6.24
CA PRO A 92 -10.42 -6.38 -4.82
C PRO A 92 -9.35 -7.46 -4.55
N ASP A 93 -9.26 -8.47 -5.41
CA ASP A 93 -8.29 -9.55 -5.24
C ASP A 93 -6.86 -9.09 -5.54
N HIS A 94 -6.64 -8.29 -6.58
CA HIS A 94 -5.32 -7.71 -6.82
C HIS A 94 -4.89 -6.74 -5.72
N MET A 95 -5.84 -6.00 -5.13
CA MET A 95 -5.54 -5.15 -3.97
C MET A 95 -5.11 -5.97 -2.76
N LYS A 96 -5.73 -7.14 -2.50
CA LYS A 96 -5.30 -8.04 -1.41
C LYS A 96 -3.88 -8.53 -1.62
N LEU A 97 -3.53 -8.95 -2.85
CA LEU A 97 -2.17 -9.42 -3.15
C LEU A 97 -1.13 -8.31 -2.91
N LEU A 98 -1.45 -7.09 -3.35
CA LEU A 98 -0.59 -5.92 -3.11
C LEU A 98 -0.48 -5.60 -1.62
N SER A 99 -1.58 -5.63 -0.86
CA SER A 99 -1.56 -5.42 0.60
C SER A 99 -0.67 -6.43 1.32
N VAL A 100 -0.71 -7.71 0.93
CA VAL A 100 0.16 -8.74 1.51
C VAL A 100 1.63 -8.43 1.22
N ALA A 101 1.96 -8.09 -0.03
CA ALA A 101 3.34 -7.77 -0.41
C ALA A 101 3.88 -6.53 0.34
N ILE A 102 3.05 -5.50 0.53
CA ILE A 102 3.39 -4.34 1.35
C ILE A 102 3.65 -4.75 2.80
N GLN A 103 2.75 -5.52 3.41
CA GLN A 103 2.92 -5.95 4.81
C GLN A 103 4.18 -6.80 5.00
N GLU A 104 4.55 -7.64 4.04
CA GLU A 104 5.80 -8.40 4.07
C GLU A 104 7.03 -7.48 4.08
N VAL A 105 7.06 -6.47 3.21
CA VAL A 105 8.16 -5.48 3.16
C VAL A 105 8.20 -4.69 4.46
N LEU A 106 7.06 -4.22 4.97
CA LEU A 106 7.03 -3.48 6.23
C LEU A 106 7.50 -4.33 7.42
N ALA A 107 7.11 -5.61 7.47
CA ALA A 107 7.58 -6.53 8.51
C ALA A 107 9.09 -6.76 8.44
N VAL A 108 9.66 -6.90 7.23
CA VAL A 108 11.11 -7.08 7.03
C VAL A 108 11.91 -5.85 7.47
N HIS A 109 11.45 -4.64 7.13
CA HIS A 109 12.21 -3.41 7.39
C HIS A 109 11.97 -2.80 8.78
N PHE A 110 10.80 -3.04 9.38
CA PHE A 110 10.40 -2.37 10.62
C PHE A 110 10.07 -3.30 11.79
N GLY A 111 10.03 -4.62 11.56
CA GLY A 111 10.03 -5.65 12.61
C GLY A 111 9.17 -5.33 13.82
N GLY A 112 9.80 -5.13 14.99
CA GLY A 112 9.13 -4.90 16.28
C GLY A 112 8.27 -3.63 16.36
N GLU A 113 8.38 -2.73 15.39
CA GLU A 113 7.54 -1.53 15.29
C GLU A 113 6.32 -1.74 14.39
N PHE A 114 6.34 -2.78 13.57
CA PHE A 114 5.26 -3.09 12.65
C PHE A 114 4.09 -3.76 13.38
N ASN A 115 3.00 -3.02 13.56
CA ASN A 115 1.75 -3.56 14.04
C ASN A 115 0.93 -4.12 12.88
N GLN A 116 1.05 -5.43 12.64
CA GLN A 116 0.37 -6.11 11.54
C GLN A 116 -1.15 -5.93 11.58
N ALA A 117 -1.79 -6.02 12.74
CA ALA A 117 -3.25 -5.89 12.84
C ALA A 117 -3.74 -4.48 12.48
N ALA A 118 -3.00 -3.44 12.88
CA ALA A 118 -3.33 -2.06 12.54
C ALA A 118 -3.16 -1.79 11.04
N TRP A 119 -2.05 -2.27 10.46
CA TRP A 119 -1.75 -2.09 9.04
C TRP A 119 -2.65 -2.91 8.12
N ASP A 120 -3.04 -4.12 8.51
CA ASP A 120 -4.01 -4.94 7.78
C ASP A 120 -5.37 -4.23 7.68
N LYS A 121 -5.89 -3.74 8.81
CA LYS A 121 -7.13 -2.95 8.83
C LYS A 121 -7.02 -1.67 8.00
N PHE A 122 -5.91 -0.95 8.14
CA PHE A 122 -5.66 0.27 7.38
C PHE A 122 -5.65 0.02 5.87
N LEU A 123 -4.87 -0.95 5.41
CA LEU A 123 -4.78 -1.30 3.99
C LEU A 123 -6.10 -1.88 3.45
N SER A 124 -6.91 -2.52 4.29
CA SER A 124 -8.27 -2.92 3.92
C SER A 124 -9.19 -1.73 3.69
N GLU A 125 -9.14 -0.69 4.54
CA GLU A 125 -9.94 0.53 4.35
C GLU A 125 -9.44 1.34 3.13
N VAL A 126 -8.12 1.44 2.93
CA VAL A 126 -7.53 2.04 1.72
C VAL A 126 -7.94 1.26 0.47
N GLY A 127 -7.86 -0.07 0.51
CA GLY A 127 -8.28 -0.94 -0.58
C GLY A 127 -9.76 -0.79 -0.91
N ALA A 128 -10.62 -0.62 0.09
CA ALA A 128 -12.04 -0.37 -0.11
C ALA A 128 -12.27 0.95 -0.87
N ILE A 129 -11.55 2.03 -0.54
CA ILE A 129 -11.62 3.32 -1.26
C ILE A 129 -11.17 3.17 -2.72
N LEU A 130 -10.11 2.40 -2.95
CA LEU A 130 -9.53 2.22 -4.29
C LEU A 130 -10.33 1.25 -5.18
N THR A 131 -11.18 0.39 -4.60
CA THR A 131 -11.90 -0.68 -5.33
C THR A 131 -13.43 -0.54 -5.28
N SER A 132 -14.00 0.35 -4.47
CA SER A 132 -15.44 0.58 -4.41
C SER A 132 -15.98 1.14 -5.75
N SER A 133 -16.98 0.43 -6.28
CA SER A 133 -17.64 0.71 -7.56
C SER A 133 -18.79 1.68 -7.41
#